data_AF-A0A067LTN7-F1
#
_entry.id   AF-A0A067LTN7-F1
#
_cell.length_a   1.000
_cell.length_b   1.000
_cell.length_c   1.000
_cell.angle_alpha   90.00
_cell.angle_beta   90.00
_cell.angle_gamma   90.00
#
_symmetry.space_group_name_H-M   'P 1'
#
loop_
_entity.id
_entity.type
_entity.pdbx_description
1 polymer ?
#
loop_
_entity_poly.entity_id
_entity_poly.type
_entity_poly.pdbx_seq_one_letter_code
_entity_poly.pdbx_strand_id
1 'polypeptide(L)'
;MASIWKHIDPERIAVDDGAMALLWEKTWNKGTTDLFAFRLSFPGDIKYASGDSSVDGILVRRDYVTVLKAAIAWARGQDPAGIDREGDDEDDAPLVGIENPFSDREASVQATRPHAFILHGHPGVGKTLWLKYILVLRLLAGLPTIFVDNAQHLNIFNGAGAFKYKDYETELGGLAQWKFSTAMTDGCWRMVDSNDSLLRVPTFITGLRQFMMQAASPCAQRTKWVHRVTHPHIPYFMKPWTLSELIAGRDFQRMWSPPSEAQPETREAIGRLTYHSFQLLTKQVWSMEVDDSGDCYTYMLVAPLRGKRTQFTTDFATRYIYDQVRNALHASSYGEAARLFTILSRNPNTRASAGYILEDHFRQVIAQGIDTSAATNQSLEVEYQSLPQATLAGTHFPQNMVHYPPEVRGFVLYETHFQLEDGYYYLSATAFHGFTYASATRTATLFQVAVPSMRPISLGDIEHKGPSEFGSGTPTIPNLT
;
A
#
# COMPACT_ATOMS: atom_id res chain seq x y z
N MET A 1 -18.38 36.58 -9.91
CA MET A 1 -17.20 36.18 -9.10
C MET A 1 -16.17 37.29 -8.88
N ALA A 2 -15.95 38.22 -9.82
CA ALA A 2 -14.98 39.32 -9.64
C ALA A 2 -15.21 40.21 -8.39
N SER A 3 -16.39 40.19 -7.76
CA SER A 3 -16.67 40.93 -6.52
C SER A 3 -16.13 40.25 -5.25
N ILE A 4 -15.93 38.93 -5.25
CA ILE A 4 -15.49 38.16 -4.08
C ILE A 4 -14.04 38.49 -3.76
N TRP A 5 -13.21 38.58 -4.80
CA TRP A 5 -11.80 38.89 -4.70
C TRP A 5 -11.52 40.27 -4.13
N LYS A 6 -12.50 41.19 -4.14
CA LYS A 6 -12.36 42.52 -3.52
C LYS A 6 -12.27 42.48 -1.99
N HIS A 7 -12.65 41.36 -1.37
CA HIS A 7 -12.64 41.19 0.08
C HIS A 7 -11.51 40.28 0.57
N ILE A 8 -10.77 39.69 -0.35
CA ILE A 8 -9.55 38.97 -0.06
C ILE A 8 -8.42 39.92 -0.37
N ASP A 9 -7.41 39.93 0.49
CA ASP A 9 -6.18 40.66 0.22
C ASP A 9 -5.63 40.26 -1.16
N PRO A 10 -5.52 41.18 -2.14
CA PRO A 10 -5.01 40.88 -3.47
C PRO A 10 -3.58 40.36 -3.44
N GLU A 11 -2.79 40.61 -2.38
CA GLU A 11 -1.46 40.03 -2.23
C GLU A 11 -1.51 38.53 -1.90
N ARG A 12 -2.62 38.07 -1.29
CA ARG A 12 -2.81 36.66 -0.93
C ARG A 12 -3.37 35.82 -2.05
N ILE A 13 -4.07 36.42 -3.03
CA ILE A 13 -4.60 35.69 -4.18
C ILE A 13 -4.11 36.25 -5.50
N ALA A 14 -3.42 35.42 -6.27
CA ALA A 14 -2.95 35.76 -7.61
C ALA A 14 -3.53 34.79 -8.63
N VAL A 15 -3.71 35.26 -9.87
CA VAL A 15 -3.91 34.37 -11.02
C VAL A 15 -2.68 33.48 -11.11
N ASP A 16 -2.88 32.15 -11.24
CA ASP A 16 -1.75 31.28 -11.52
C ASP A 16 -1.31 31.52 -12.98
N ASP A 17 -0.01 31.66 -13.20
CA ASP A 17 0.63 31.77 -14.51
C ASP A 17 1.45 30.52 -14.87
N GLY A 18 1.49 29.54 -13.97
CA GLY A 18 2.28 28.33 -14.11
C GLY A 18 1.48 27.09 -14.46
N ALA A 19 1.84 26.02 -13.75
CA ALA A 19 1.41 24.67 -14.02
C ALA A 19 -0.12 24.47 -14.05
N MET A 20 -0.79 25.00 -13.03
CA MET A 20 -2.21 24.76 -12.82
C MET A 20 -3.06 25.65 -13.73
N ALA A 21 -2.53 26.81 -14.14
CA ALA A 21 -3.13 27.64 -15.17
C ALA A 21 -3.18 26.93 -16.52
N LEU A 22 -2.06 26.33 -16.94
CA LEU A 22 -2.01 25.52 -18.17
C LEU A 22 -2.95 24.31 -18.07
N LEU A 23 -3.01 23.65 -16.91
CA LEU A 23 -3.95 22.56 -16.68
C LEU A 23 -5.40 23.04 -16.85
N TRP A 24 -5.76 24.16 -16.25
CA TRP A 24 -7.08 24.76 -16.36
C TRP A 24 -7.41 25.15 -17.80
N GLU A 25 -6.53 25.87 -18.49
CA GLU A 25 -6.74 26.26 -19.89
C GLU A 25 -6.89 25.04 -20.80
N LYS A 26 -6.09 24.00 -20.54
CA LYS A 26 -6.18 22.77 -21.29
C LYS A 26 -7.50 22.06 -21.04
N THR A 27 -8.05 22.04 -19.84
CA THR A 27 -9.19 21.17 -19.45
C THR A 27 -10.55 21.89 -19.43
N TRP A 28 -10.61 23.13 -18.96
CA TRP A 28 -11.84 23.84 -18.67
C TRP A 28 -12.66 24.12 -19.95
N ASN A 29 -13.93 23.70 -19.96
CA ASN A 29 -14.90 23.96 -21.03
C ASN A 29 -14.51 23.47 -22.45
N LYS A 30 -13.58 22.52 -22.59
CA LYS A 30 -13.27 21.96 -23.92
C LYS A 30 -14.35 21.04 -24.51
N GLY A 31 -15.39 20.72 -23.73
CA GLY A 31 -16.54 19.93 -24.21
C GLY A 31 -16.19 18.51 -24.66
N THR A 32 -14.95 18.07 -24.47
CA THR A 32 -14.51 16.72 -24.79
C THR A 32 -14.73 15.82 -23.59
N THR A 33 -15.54 14.80 -23.80
CA THR A 33 -15.81 13.73 -22.83
C THR A 33 -14.73 12.65 -22.86
N ASP A 34 -13.86 12.65 -23.87
CA ASP A 34 -12.83 11.64 -24.03
C ASP A 34 -11.57 11.97 -23.22
N LEU A 35 -11.39 11.25 -22.11
CA LEU A 35 -10.19 11.29 -21.28
C LEU A 35 -8.94 10.78 -22.00
N PHE A 36 -9.09 9.87 -22.98
CA PHE A 36 -7.97 9.28 -23.70
C PHE A 36 -7.37 10.25 -24.74
N ALA A 37 -8.10 11.30 -25.11
CA ALA A 37 -7.59 12.39 -25.95
C ALA A 37 -6.70 13.38 -25.17
N PHE A 38 -6.68 13.32 -23.83
CA PHE A 38 -5.92 14.24 -23.01
C PHE A 38 -4.53 13.71 -22.64
N ARG A 39 -3.52 14.22 -23.37
CA ARG A 39 -2.12 14.14 -22.91
C ARG A 39 -1.92 15.06 -21.70
N LEU A 40 -1.98 14.50 -20.51
CA LEU A 40 -1.74 15.22 -19.26
C LEU A 40 -0.24 15.33 -18.98
N SER A 41 0.35 16.44 -19.40
CA SER A 41 1.66 16.88 -18.91
C SER A 41 1.46 17.60 -17.57
N PHE A 42 1.61 16.90 -16.44
CA PHE A 42 1.56 17.55 -15.11
C PHE A 42 2.82 18.40 -14.90
N PRO A 43 2.71 19.69 -14.58
CA PRO A 43 3.90 20.52 -14.44
C PRO A 43 4.39 20.55 -12.98
N GLY A 44 5.56 19.93 -12.77
CA GLY A 44 6.31 19.87 -11.51
C GLY A 44 7.34 18.74 -11.56
N ASP A 45 8.63 19.10 -11.62
CA ASP A 45 9.84 18.25 -11.58
C ASP A 45 10.16 17.33 -12.77
N ILE A 46 9.93 17.78 -14.01
CA ILE A 46 10.57 17.16 -15.17
C ILE A 46 11.30 18.23 -15.99
N LYS A 47 12.46 18.66 -15.50
CA LYS A 47 13.53 19.14 -16.38
C LYS A 47 14.27 17.91 -16.89
N TYR A 48 13.84 17.36 -18.02
CA TYR A 48 14.68 16.44 -18.78
C TYR A 48 15.85 17.24 -19.35
N ALA A 49 17.04 17.03 -18.78
CA ALA A 49 18.31 17.42 -19.39
C ALA A 49 18.75 16.44 -20.50
N SER A 50 17.92 15.47 -20.89
CA SER A 50 18.16 14.57 -22.01
C SER A 50 16.93 14.54 -22.91
N GLY A 51 17.12 14.91 -24.18
CA GLY A 51 16.05 15.07 -25.15
C GLY A 51 15.12 13.86 -25.29
N ASP A 52 13.84 14.18 -25.48
CA ASP A 52 12.89 13.42 -26.30
C ASP A 52 12.23 12.13 -25.76
N SER A 53 11.90 12.08 -24.47
CA SER A 53 10.87 11.14 -24.01
C SER A 53 9.72 11.85 -23.27
N SER A 54 8.76 12.34 -24.05
CA SER A 54 7.44 12.74 -23.57
C SER A 54 6.73 11.48 -23.05
N VAL A 55 6.53 11.37 -21.73
CA VAL A 55 5.64 10.33 -21.19
C VAL A 55 4.21 10.77 -21.47
N ASP A 56 3.59 10.13 -22.46
CA ASP A 56 2.36 10.60 -23.13
C ASP A 56 1.04 10.26 -22.40
N GLY A 57 1.06 9.87 -21.12
CA GLY A 57 -0.19 9.57 -20.42
C GLY A 57 -0.04 9.20 -18.95
N ILE A 58 -1.19 9.07 -18.28
CA ILE A 58 -1.30 8.52 -16.92
C ILE A 58 -1.91 7.12 -16.99
N LEU A 59 -1.38 6.19 -16.21
CA LEU A 59 -2.04 4.91 -16.01
C LEU A 59 -3.24 5.11 -15.08
N VAL A 60 -4.45 4.95 -15.63
CA VAL A 60 -5.69 4.94 -14.86
C VAL A 60 -5.93 3.52 -14.35
N ARG A 61 -5.87 3.35 -13.04
CA ARG A 61 -6.14 2.06 -12.37
C ARG A 61 -7.63 1.78 -12.33
N ARG A 62 -8.03 0.50 -12.35
CA ARG A 62 -9.45 0.14 -12.16
C ARG A 62 -9.94 0.65 -10.81
N ASP A 63 -9.11 0.51 -9.78
CA ASP A 63 -9.46 0.96 -8.43
C ASP A 63 -9.67 2.48 -8.37
N TYR A 64 -9.13 3.29 -9.29
CA TYR A 64 -9.43 4.72 -9.32
C TYR A 64 -10.90 4.99 -9.61
N VAL A 65 -11.49 4.22 -10.53
CA VAL A 65 -12.90 4.31 -10.88
C VAL A 65 -13.76 3.85 -9.70
N THR A 66 -13.42 2.73 -9.06
CA THR A 66 -14.13 2.21 -7.89
C THR A 66 -14.10 3.20 -6.73
N VAL A 67 -12.92 3.72 -6.38
CA VAL A 67 -12.77 4.71 -5.29
C VAL A 67 -13.52 6.00 -5.64
N LEU A 68 -13.51 6.43 -6.91
CA LEU A 68 -14.26 7.63 -7.34
C LEU A 68 -15.78 7.43 -7.21
N LYS A 69 -16.31 6.26 -7.62
CA LYS A 69 -17.73 5.93 -7.40
C LYS A 69 -18.07 5.99 -5.90
N ALA A 70 -17.22 5.44 -5.04
CA ALA A 70 -17.39 5.49 -3.59
C ALA A 70 -17.36 6.92 -3.03
N ALA A 71 -16.43 7.75 -3.49
CA ALA A 71 -16.35 9.15 -3.09
C ALA A 71 -17.60 9.95 -3.52
N ILE A 72 -18.11 9.72 -4.74
CA ILE A 72 -19.34 10.36 -5.24
C ILE A 72 -20.56 9.92 -4.43
N ALA A 73 -20.70 8.62 -4.16
CA ALA A 73 -21.78 8.10 -3.31
C ALA A 73 -21.74 8.73 -1.91
N TRP A 74 -20.56 8.80 -1.30
CA TRP A 74 -20.38 9.44 0.00
C TRP A 74 -20.68 10.94 -0.02
N ALA A 75 -20.29 11.65 -1.09
CA ALA A 75 -20.62 13.06 -1.28
C ALA A 75 -22.14 13.31 -1.37
N ARG A 76 -22.90 12.33 -1.87
CA ARG A 76 -24.37 12.33 -1.92
C ARG A 76 -25.02 11.85 -0.61
N GLY A 77 -24.23 11.45 0.37
CA GLY A 77 -24.69 10.88 1.64
C GLY A 77 -25.23 9.45 1.53
N GLN A 78 -24.78 8.71 0.53
CA GLN A 78 -25.00 7.27 0.38
C GLN A 78 -23.85 6.48 1.03
N ASP A 79 -24.11 5.24 1.43
CA ASP A 79 -23.09 4.35 2.00
C ASP A 79 -22.18 3.79 0.89
N PRO A 80 -20.87 4.08 0.90
CA PRO A 80 -19.94 3.56 -0.10
C PRO A 80 -19.69 2.05 0.01
N ALA A 81 -20.05 1.39 1.12
CA ALA A 81 -19.84 -0.05 1.29
C ALA A 81 -20.62 -0.92 0.28
N GLY A 82 -21.67 -0.38 -0.34
CA GLY A 82 -22.44 -1.07 -1.37
C GLY A 82 -21.69 -1.24 -2.70
N ILE A 83 -20.67 -0.40 -2.97
CA ILE A 83 -20.00 -0.34 -4.27
C ILE A 83 -18.93 -1.43 -4.43
N ASP A 84 -18.33 -1.90 -3.33
CA ASP A 84 -17.25 -2.90 -3.36
C ASP A 84 -17.78 -4.36 -3.44
N ARG A 85 -19.11 -4.55 -3.61
CA ARG A 85 -19.72 -5.88 -3.73
C ARG A 85 -19.73 -6.44 -5.15
N GLU A 86 -19.40 -5.63 -6.16
CA GLU A 86 -19.17 -6.11 -7.52
C GLU A 86 -17.91 -6.98 -7.50
N GLY A 87 -18.05 -8.26 -7.82
CA GLY A 87 -17.14 -9.34 -7.39
C GLY A 87 -15.67 -9.15 -7.78
N ASP A 88 -14.78 -9.59 -6.88
CA ASP A 88 -13.32 -9.59 -7.06
C ASP A 88 -12.84 -10.39 -8.30
N ASP A 89 -13.71 -11.14 -8.96
CA ASP A 89 -13.36 -12.03 -10.06
C ASP A 89 -13.23 -11.29 -11.42
N GLU A 90 -13.58 -10.01 -11.51
CA GLU A 90 -13.47 -9.20 -12.74
C GLU A 90 -12.18 -8.38 -12.86
N ASP A 91 -11.19 -8.62 -12.00
CA ASP A 91 -9.96 -7.81 -11.94
C ASP A 91 -9.14 -7.83 -13.26
N ASP A 92 -9.37 -8.78 -14.17
CA ASP A 92 -8.69 -8.90 -15.47
C ASP A 92 -9.46 -8.37 -16.69
N ALA A 93 -10.74 -7.99 -16.55
CA ALA A 93 -11.47 -7.44 -17.70
C ALA A 93 -10.83 -6.10 -18.15
N PRO A 94 -10.80 -5.75 -19.45
CA PRO A 94 -10.31 -4.45 -19.89
C PRO A 94 -11.21 -3.31 -19.38
N LEU A 95 -10.64 -2.15 -19.07
CA LEU A 95 -11.40 -0.94 -18.75
C LEU A 95 -12.07 -0.42 -20.03
N VAL A 96 -13.36 -0.74 -20.22
CA VAL A 96 -14.15 -0.23 -21.34
C VAL A 96 -14.56 1.21 -21.04
N GLY A 97 -14.16 2.15 -21.91
CA GLY A 97 -14.59 3.55 -21.97
C GLY A 97 -15.02 4.17 -20.64
N ILE A 98 -14.08 4.76 -19.89
CA ILE A 98 -14.41 5.44 -18.63
C ILE A 98 -15.09 6.76 -18.95
N GLU A 99 -16.41 6.80 -18.84
CA GLU A 99 -17.16 8.05 -18.91
C GLU A 99 -16.84 8.93 -17.70
N ASN A 100 -16.65 10.23 -17.93
CA ASN A 100 -16.44 11.18 -16.85
C ASN A 100 -17.72 11.29 -16.01
N PRO A 101 -17.70 10.86 -14.72
CA PRO A 101 -18.91 10.83 -13.89
C PRO A 101 -19.38 12.23 -13.48
N PHE A 102 -18.60 13.27 -13.79
CA PHE A 102 -18.96 14.66 -13.55
C PHE A 102 -19.62 15.35 -14.75
N SER A 103 -19.73 14.67 -15.90
CA SER A 103 -20.35 15.25 -17.10
C SER A 103 -21.83 15.59 -16.88
N ASP A 104 -22.52 14.82 -16.05
CA ASP A 104 -23.85 15.16 -15.59
C ASP A 104 -23.76 16.22 -14.48
N ARG A 105 -24.11 17.45 -14.84
CA ARG A 105 -24.05 18.60 -13.96
C ARG A 105 -25.01 18.46 -12.77
N GLU A 106 -26.19 17.87 -12.95
CA GLU A 106 -27.15 17.68 -11.87
C GLU A 106 -26.62 16.68 -10.85
N ALA A 107 -26.05 15.58 -11.34
CA ALA A 107 -25.42 14.56 -10.53
C ALA A 107 -24.18 15.06 -9.77
N SER A 108 -23.53 16.10 -10.28
CA SER A 108 -22.31 16.71 -9.72
C SER A 108 -22.54 17.80 -8.69
N VAL A 109 -23.65 18.55 -8.81
CA VAL A 109 -24.01 19.63 -7.87
C VAL A 109 -24.53 19.06 -6.54
N GLN A 110 -24.92 17.79 -6.50
CA GLN A 110 -25.48 17.13 -5.30
C GLN A 110 -24.50 16.87 -4.14
N ALA A 111 -23.22 17.25 -4.27
CA ALA A 111 -22.26 17.22 -3.17
C ALA A 111 -22.50 18.41 -2.19
N THR A 112 -23.73 18.52 -1.67
CA THR A 112 -24.16 19.62 -0.80
C THR A 112 -23.90 19.34 0.67
N ARG A 113 -23.55 18.11 1.03
CA ARG A 113 -23.30 17.73 2.42
C ARG A 113 -21.83 17.95 2.77
N PRO A 114 -21.53 18.57 3.91
CA PRO A 114 -20.18 18.67 4.41
C PRO A 114 -19.75 17.30 4.95
N HIS A 115 -19.36 16.41 4.04
CA HIS A 115 -18.79 15.10 4.34
C HIS A 115 -17.30 15.08 4.02
N ALA A 116 -16.55 14.21 4.69
CA ALA A 116 -15.14 13.97 4.43
C ALA A 116 -14.89 12.54 3.94
N PHE A 117 -14.19 12.39 2.82
CA PHE A 117 -13.74 11.11 2.29
C PHE A 117 -12.21 11.02 2.41
N ILE A 118 -11.72 10.06 3.19
CA ILE A 118 -10.29 9.95 3.49
C ILE A 118 -9.75 8.70 2.80
N LEU A 119 -9.01 8.92 1.72
CA LEU A 119 -8.36 7.87 0.96
C LEU A 119 -7.02 7.50 1.60
N HIS A 120 -6.95 6.27 2.10
CA HIS A 120 -5.76 5.61 2.61
C HIS A 120 -5.20 4.59 1.62
N GLY A 121 -3.98 4.15 1.91
CA GLY A 121 -3.29 3.11 1.19
C GLY A 121 -1.78 3.29 1.28
N HIS A 122 -1.04 2.31 0.78
CA HIS A 122 0.41 2.30 0.83
C HIS A 122 1.08 3.51 0.18
N PRO A 123 2.28 3.89 0.64
CA PRO A 123 3.19 4.69 -0.18
C PRO A 123 3.31 4.08 -1.59
N GLY A 124 3.28 4.91 -2.64
CA GLY A 124 3.38 4.44 -4.03
C GLY A 124 2.12 3.79 -4.63
N VAL A 125 1.05 3.56 -3.86
CA VAL A 125 -0.18 2.95 -4.39
C VAL A 125 -0.92 3.84 -5.41
N GLY A 126 -0.55 5.12 -5.54
CA GLY A 126 -1.14 6.03 -6.53
C GLY A 126 -2.20 7.00 -5.99
N LYS A 127 -2.33 7.16 -4.67
CA LYS A 127 -3.30 8.09 -4.05
C LYS A 127 -3.24 9.54 -4.60
N THR A 128 -2.04 10.11 -4.69
CA THR A 128 -1.84 11.46 -5.25
C THR A 128 -2.25 11.53 -6.72
N LEU A 129 -1.93 10.49 -7.49
CA LEU A 129 -2.31 10.40 -8.90
C LEU A 129 -3.83 10.25 -9.06
N TRP A 130 -4.50 9.54 -8.15
CA TRP A 130 -5.96 9.47 -8.08
C TRP A 130 -6.61 10.83 -7.83
N LEU A 131 -6.08 11.64 -6.90
CA LEU A 131 -6.57 13.01 -6.73
C LEU A 131 -6.37 13.84 -8.00
N LYS A 132 -5.21 13.75 -8.65
CA LYS A 132 -4.96 14.46 -9.91
C LYS A 132 -5.90 14.00 -11.03
N TYR A 133 -6.20 12.70 -11.10
CA TYR A 133 -7.21 12.15 -12.00
C TYR A 133 -8.59 12.78 -11.77
N ILE A 134 -9.05 12.84 -10.52
CA ILE A 134 -10.34 13.49 -10.20
C ILE A 134 -10.33 14.98 -10.50
N LEU A 135 -9.22 15.67 -10.19
CA LEU A 135 -9.08 17.09 -10.49
C LEU A 135 -9.32 17.32 -11.99
N VAL A 136 -8.64 16.56 -12.86
CA VAL A 136 -8.82 16.66 -14.32
C VAL A 136 -10.27 16.42 -14.72
N LEU A 137 -10.90 15.35 -14.23
CA LEU A 137 -12.29 15.04 -14.54
C LEU A 137 -13.24 16.18 -14.17
N ARG A 138 -13.05 16.78 -13.01
CA ARG A 138 -13.87 17.91 -12.54
C ARG A 138 -13.64 19.17 -13.35
N LEU A 139 -12.39 19.46 -13.73
CA LEU A 139 -12.07 20.61 -14.59
C LEU A 139 -12.63 20.45 -16.00
N LEU A 140 -12.58 19.24 -16.57
CA LEU A 140 -13.24 18.91 -17.85
C LEU A 140 -14.75 19.15 -17.79
N ALA A 141 -15.38 18.89 -16.63
CA ALA A 141 -16.79 19.17 -16.38
C ALA A 141 -17.08 20.65 -15.99
N GLY A 142 -16.08 21.53 -15.98
CA GLY A 142 -16.23 22.93 -15.61
C GLY A 142 -16.69 23.14 -14.16
N LEU A 143 -16.33 22.22 -13.26
CA LEU A 143 -16.74 22.26 -11.85
C LEU A 143 -15.70 22.96 -10.96
N PRO A 144 -16.14 23.86 -10.06
CA PRO A 144 -15.23 24.51 -9.13
C PRO A 144 -14.57 23.50 -8.22
N THR A 145 -13.26 23.68 -8.01
CA THR A 145 -12.44 22.75 -7.23
C THR A 145 -11.35 23.52 -6.50
N ILE A 146 -11.12 23.17 -5.23
CA ILE A 146 -9.96 23.62 -4.45
C ILE A 146 -9.01 22.43 -4.33
N PHE A 147 -7.75 22.62 -4.70
CA PHE A 147 -6.72 21.59 -4.63
C PHE A 147 -5.54 22.07 -3.77
N VAL A 148 -5.13 21.25 -2.80
CA VAL A 148 -4.04 21.56 -1.86
C VAL A 148 -3.07 20.39 -1.87
N ASP A 149 -1.85 20.63 -2.34
CA ASP A 149 -0.78 19.62 -2.41
C ASP A 149 0.52 20.07 -1.73
N ASN A 150 0.55 21.28 -1.19
CA ASN A 150 1.69 21.84 -0.48
C ASN A 150 1.24 22.80 0.63
N ALA A 151 2.09 23.05 1.61
CA ALA A 151 1.79 23.91 2.76
C ALA A 151 1.78 25.43 2.46
N GLN A 152 2.31 25.87 1.31
CA GLN A 152 2.55 27.30 1.04
C GLN A 152 1.38 27.97 0.33
N HIS A 153 0.66 27.23 -0.50
CA HIS A 153 -0.46 27.74 -1.25
C HIS A 153 -1.49 26.64 -1.56
N LEU A 154 -2.73 27.08 -1.80
CA LEU A 154 -3.77 26.25 -2.40
C LEU A 154 -4.13 26.78 -3.79
N ASN A 155 -4.59 25.87 -4.63
CA ASN A 155 -5.03 26.16 -5.99
C ASN A 155 -6.57 26.18 -6.02
N ILE A 156 -7.13 27.24 -6.60
CA ILE A 156 -8.57 27.42 -6.76
C ILE A 156 -8.88 27.43 -8.25
N PHE A 157 -9.78 26.57 -8.67
CA PHE A 157 -10.25 26.49 -10.05
C PHE A 157 -11.73 26.83 -10.12
N ASN A 158 -12.10 27.74 -11.01
CA ASN A 158 -13.50 28.06 -11.30
C ASN A 158 -13.64 28.61 -12.74
N GLY A 159 -14.84 29.10 -13.07
CA GLY A 159 -15.12 29.64 -14.40
C GLY A 159 -14.35 30.91 -14.78
N ALA A 160 -13.66 31.54 -13.84
CA ALA A 160 -12.84 32.73 -14.10
C ALA A 160 -11.35 32.41 -14.32
N GLY A 161 -10.89 31.20 -13.98
CA GLY A 161 -9.48 30.83 -14.12
C GLY A 161 -8.97 29.89 -13.02
N ALA A 162 -7.65 29.72 -13.01
CA ALA A 162 -6.90 29.12 -11.92
C ALA A 162 -6.24 30.23 -11.07
N PHE A 163 -6.33 30.10 -9.76
CA PHE A 163 -5.78 31.06 -8.80
C PHE A 163 -4.93 30.35 -7.76
N LYS A 164 -3.84 30.98 -7.35
CA LYS A 164 -3.03 30.59 -6.20
C LYS A 164 -3.38 31.46 -5.01
N TYR A 165 -3.74 30.81 -3.91
CA TYR A 165 -4.00 31.48 -2.64
C TYR A 165 -2.91 31.13 -1.63
N LYS A 166 -2.11 32.13 -1.26
CA LYS A 166 -0.95 32.04 -0.37
C LYS A 166 -1.32 32.40 1.06
N ASP A 167 -0.45 32.00 1.99
CA ASP A 167 -0.56 32.32 3.42
C ASP A 167 -1.93 31.93 3.99
N TYR A 168 -2.53 30.84 3.51
CA TYR A 168 -3.90 30.49 3.89
C TYR A 168 -4.03 30.02 5.35
N GLU A 169 -2.92 29.84 6.06
CA GLU A 169 -2.87 29.53 7.49
C GLU A 169 -3.26 30.75 8.35
N THR A 170 -2.99 31.97 7.88
CA THR A 170 -3.48 33.19 8.53
C THR A 170 -4.99 33.28 8.36
N GLU A 171 -5.73 33.21 9.47
CA GLU A 171 -7.19 33.25 9.45
C GLU A 171 -7.71 34.46 8.66
N LEU A 172 -8.60 34.22 7.71
CA LEU A 172 -9.37 35.29 7.11
C LEU A 172 -10.30 35.87 8.18
N GLY A 173 -10.35 37.19 8.31
CA GLY A 173 -11.36 37.84 9.16
C GLY A 173 -12.76 37.33 8.80
N GLY A 174 -13.64 37.20 9.80
CA GLY A 174 -14.89 36.44 9.68
C GLY A 174 -15.76 36.81 8.45
N LEU A 175 -15.80 38.09 8.06
CA LEU A 175 -16.52 38.52 6.85
C LEU A 175 -15.88 38.00 5.55
N ALA A 176 -14.54 38.00 5.47
CA ALA A 176 -13.82 37.50 4.30
C ALA A 176 -13.94 35.97 4.19
N GLN A 177 -13.86 35.24 5.30
CA GLN A 177 -14.08 33.79 5.31
C GLN A 177 -15.51 33.43 4.89
N TRP A 178 -16.51 34.15 5.42
CA TRP A 178 -17.91 33.95 5.03
C TRP A 178 -18.14 34.24 3.55
N LYS A 179 -17.58 35.33 3.02
CA LYS A 179 -17.67 35.66 1.59
C LYS A 179 -16.95 34.64 0.71
N PHE A 180 -15.78 34.17 1.12
CA PHE A 180 -15.07 33.08 0.45
C PHE A 180 -15.91 31.80 0.44
N SER A 181 -16.45 31.40 1.59
CA SER A 181 -17.30 30.21 1.69
C SER A 181 -18.56 30.33 0.84
N THR A 182 -19.15 31.52 0.73
CA THR A 182 -20.34 31.79 -0.10
C THR A 182 -20.00 31.84 -1.58
N ALA A 183 -18.78 32.28 -1.92
CA ALA A 183 -18.27 32.33 -3.28
C ALA A 183 -17.99 30.96 -3.89
N MET A 184 -17.52 30.05 -3.04
CA MET A 184 -17.34 28.65 -3.40
C MET A 184 -18.73 28.02 -3.48
N THR A 185 -19.31 28.11 -4.68
CA THR A 185 -20.68 27.68 -4.99
C THR A 185 -20.97 26.24 -4.57
N ASP A 186 -22.26 25.91 -4.51
CA ASP A 186 -22.72 24.52 -4.43
C ASP A 186 -22.00 23.66 -5.49
N GLY A 187 -21.57 22.48 -5.07
CA GLY A 187 -20.82 21.54 -5.92
C GLY A 187 -19.30 21.73 -5.93
N CYS A 188 -18.72 22.73 -5.24
CA CYS A 188 -17.26 22.83 -5.10
C CYS A 188 -16.70 21.69 -4.25
N TRP A 189 -15.63 21.03 -4.72
CA TRP A 189 -14.93 19.98 -3.96
C TRP A 189 -13.58 20.47 -3.46
N ARG A 190 -13.23 20.05 -2.25
CA ARG A 190 -11.93 20.34 -1.62
C ARG A 190 -11.09 19.07 -1.67
N MET A 191 -9.94 19.14 -2.29
CA MET A 191 -9.07 18.00 -2.54
C MET A 191 -7.72 18.27 -1.90
N VAL A 192 -7.33 17.43 -0.95
CA VAL A 192 -6.12 17.63 -0.15
C VAL A 192 -5.21 16.42 -0.29
N ASP A 193 -4.03 16.62 -0.86
CA ASP A 193 -2.96 15.62 -0.91
C ASP A 193 -2.05 15.81 0.30
N SER A 194 -2.32 15.09 1.39
CA SER A 194 -1.48 15.12 2.58
C SER A 194 -0.23 14.27 2.37
N ASN A 195 0.81 14.93 1.86
CA ASN A 195 2.14 14.39 1.59
C ASN A 195 3.17 14.93 2.62
N ASP A 196 4.46 14.78 2.34
CA ASP A 196 5.52 15.18 3.27
C ASP A 196 5.65 16.70 3.39
N SER A 197 5.23 17.45 2.37
CA SER A 197 5.17 18.91 2.40
C SER A 197 3.89 19.45 3.06
N LEU A 198 2.85 18.61 3.18
CA LEU A 198 1.56 18.96 3.75
C LEU A 198 1.12 17.92 4.77
N LEU A 199 1.71 18.01 5.97
CA LEU A 199 1.46 17.07 7.06
C LEU A 199 0.03 17.10 7.60
N ARG A 200 -0.72 18.19 7.41
CA ARG A 200 -2.07 18.32 7.96
C ARG A 200 -2.96 19.12 7.01
N VAL A 201 -4.26 18.80 7.02
CA VAL A 201 -5.26 19.63 6.35
C VAL A 201 -5.33 21.01 7.03
N PRO A 202 -5.15 22.11 6.26
CA PRO A 202 -5.21 23.46 6.81
C PRO A 202 -6.53 23.75 7.52
N THR A 203 -6.48 24.49 8.64
CA THR A 203 -7.68 24.84 9.43
C THR A 203 -8.68 25.62 8.58
N PHE A 204 -8.19 26.54 7.75
CA PHE A 204 -8.97 27.27 6.76
C PHE A 204 -9.80 26.33 5.88
N ILE A 205 -9.17 25.28 5.34
CA ILE A 205 -9.84 24.28 4.51
C ILE A 205 -10.89 23.54 5.33
N THR A 206 -10.61 23.10 6.55
CA THR A 206 -11.56 22.37 7.40
C THR A 206 -12.78 23.19 7.82
N GLY A 207 -12.66 24.53 7.89
CA GLY A 207 -13.76 25.42 8.26
C GLY A 207 -14.82 25.63 7.17
N LEU A 208 -14.52 25.22 5.93
CA LEU A 208 -15.48 25.34 4.83
C LEU A 208 -16.55 24.22 4.89
N ARG A 209 -17.75 24.47 4.36
CA ARG A 209 -18.91 23.55 4.45
C ARG A 209 -19.13 22.67 3.20
N GLN A 210 -18.15 22.58 2.31
CA GLN A 210 -18.24 21.80 1.07
C GLN A 210 -17.89 20.32 1.30
N PHE A 211 -17.98 19.47 0.28
CA PHE A 211 -17.39 18.14 0.35
C PHE A 211 -15.86 18.20 0.41
N MET A 212 -15.23 17.33 1.20
CA MET A 212 -13.77 17.21 1.28
C MET A 212 -13.31 15.81 0.95
N MET A 213 -12.25 15.72 0.14
CA MET A 213 -11.48 14.51 -0.07
C MET A 213 -10.05 14.75 0.38
N GLN A 214 -9.53 13.82 1.16
CA GLN A 214 -8.13 13.79 1.55
C GLN A 214 -7.50 12.51 1.02
N ALA A 215 -6.38 12.62 0.30
CA ALA A 215 -5.47 11.50 0.14
C ALA A 215 -4.38 11.63 1.19
N ALA A 216 -4.21 10.60 2.02
CA ALA A 216 -3.18 10.59 3.04
C ALA A 216 -2.54 9.21 3.11
N SER A 217 -1.25 9.15 3.47
CA SER A 217 -0.79 7.94 4.13
C SER A 217 -1.64 7.73 5.40
N PRO A 218 -1.82 6.50 5.88
CA PRO A 218 -2.51 6.21 7.14
C PRO A 218 -1.73 6.76 8.37
N CYS A 219 -1.31 8.01 8.35
CA CYS A 219 -0.61 8.68 9.41
C CYS A 219 -1.58 9.56 10.20
N ALA A 220 -1.76 9.28 11.48
CA ALA A 220 -2.52 10.06 12.46
C ALA A 220 -2.35 11.56 12.35
N GLN A 221 -1.12 12.03 12.21
CA GLN A 221 -0.86 13.46 12.13
C GLN A 221 -1.58 14.09 10.93
N ARG A 222 -1.73 13.32 9.85
CA ARG A 222 -2.42 13.70 8.63
C ARG A 222 -3.93 13.69 8.79
N THR A 223 -4.51 12.82 9.63
CA THR A 223 -5.97 12.69 9.82
C THR A 223 -6.50 13.29 11.12
N LYS A 224 -5.66 13.75 12.04
CA LYS A 224 -6.04 14.32 13.35
C LYS A 224 -7.07 15.46 13.29
N TRP A 225 -7.18 16.14 12.15
CA TRP A 225 -8.17 17.18 11.94
C TRP A 225 -9.61 16.64 11.94
N VAL A 226 -9.80 15.35 11.64
CA VAL A 226 -11.09 14.68 11.56
C VAL A 226 -11.83 14.72 12.89
N HIS A 227 -11.13 14.53 14.01
CA HIS A 227 -11.73 14.65 15.35
C HIS A 227 -12.16 16.08 15.72
N ARG A 228 -11.68 17.08 14.99
CA ARG A 228 -12.02 18.49 15.23
C ARG A 228 -13.20 18.95 14.39
N VAL A 229 -13.63 18.16 13.42
CA VAL A 229 -14.80 18.46 12.61
C VAL A 229 -16.00 17.65 13.08
N THR A 230 -17.18 18.27 13.08
CA THR A 230 -18.45 17.62 13.42
C THR A 230 -19.06 16.87 12.23
N HIS A 231 -18.37 16.90 11.09
CA HIS A 231 -18.82 16.38 9.82
C HIS A 231 -18.63 14.86 9.74
N PRO A 232 -19.60 14.10 9.19
CA PRO A 232 -19.42 12.69 8.89
C PRO A 232 -18.19 12.48 8.02
N HIS A 233 -17.36 11.51 8.38
CA HIS A 233 -16.20 11.12 7.60
C HIS A 233 -16.18 9.61 7.38
N ILE A 234 -15.52 9.18 6.30
CA ILE A 234 -15.27 7.76 6.07
C ILE A 234 -13.83 7.53 5.59
N PRO A 235 -13.10 6.58 6.22
CA PRO A 235 -11.86 6.08 5.69
C PRO A 235 -12.12 5.06 4.57
N TYR A 236 -11.36 5.16 3.49
CA TYR A 236 -11.42 4.24 2.36
C TYR A 236 -10.01 3.77 2.00
N PHE A 237 -9.78 2.45 1.97
CA PHE A 237 -8.47 1.88 1.65
C PHE A 237 -8.38 1.48 0.16
N MET A 238 -7.47 2.12 -0.57
CA MET A 238 -7.15 1.79 -1.97
C MET A 238 -6.54 0.38 -2.07
N LYS A 239 -6.97 -0.44 -3.04
CA LYS A 239 -6.37 -1.76 -3.30
C LYS A 239 -4.89 -1.57 -3.66
N PRO A 240 -4.00 -2.48 -3.26
CA PRO A 240 -2.68 -2.57 -3.86
C PRO A 240 -2.79 -2.76 -5.38
N TRP A 241 -1.69 -2.51 -6.08
CA TRP A 241 -1.63 -2.74 -7.51
C TRP A 241 -1.84 -4.23 -7.82
N THR A 242 -2.63 -4.55 -8.84
CA THR A 242 -2.65 -5.91 -9.38
C THR A 242 -1.35 -6.19 -10.13
N LEU A 243 -1.04 -7.46 -10.39
CA LEU A 243 0.17 -7.81 -11.17
C LEU A 243 0.12 -7.18 -12.57
N SER A 244 -1.03 -7.23 -13.24
CA SER A 244 -1.26 -6.60 -14.54
C SER A 244 -1.07 -5.08 -14.49
N GLU A 245 -1.58 -4.42 -13.44
CA GLU A 245 -1.34 -3.00 -13.21
C GLU A 245 0.15 -2.71 -12.98
N LEU A 246 0.87 -3.53 -12.19
CA LEU A 246 2.30 -3.36 -11.95
C LEU A 246 3.11 -3.50 -13.23
N ILE A 247 2.79 -4.50 -14.06
CA ILE A 247 3.44 -4.73 -15.35
C ILE A 247 3.22 -3.52 -16.27
N ALA A 248 1.98 -3.03 -16.38
CA ALA A 248 1.65 -1.84 -17.16
C ALA A 248 2.29 -0.56 -16.59
N GLY A 249 2.30 -0.44 -15.26
CA GLY A 249 2.84 0.69 -14.51
C GLY A 249 4.34 0.79 -14.54
N ARG A 250 5.05 -0.33 -14.70
CA ARG A 250 6.51 -0.40 -14.74
C ARG A 250 7.10 0.58 -15.75
N ASP A 251 6.47 0.73 -16.90
CA ASP A 251 6.96 1.59 -17.97
C ASP A 251 6.74 3.09 -17.67
N PHE A 252 5.78 3.41 -16.81
CA PHE A 252 5.55 4.76 -16.26
C PHE A 252 6.43 5.03 -15.05
N GLN A 253 6.80 4.00 -14.30
CA GLN A 253 7.74 4.04 -13.18
C GLN A 253 9.19 3.94 -13.68
N ARG A 254 9.56 4.56 -14.82
CA ARG A 254 10.97 4.69 -15.22
C ARG A 254 11.72 5.41 -14.10
N MET A 255 12.21 4.63 -13.15
CA MET A 255 12.86 5.11 -11.96
C MET A 255 14.11 5.84 -12.39
N TRP A 256 14.28 7.06 -11.88
CA TRP A 256 15.58 7.69 -11.80
C TRP A 256 16.49 6.80 -10.95
N SER A 257 17.17 5.87 -11.61
CA SER A 257 17.99 4.82 -11.00
C SER A 257 17.17 3.81 -10.18
N PRO A 258 17.44 2.49 -10.26
CA PRO A 258 16.83 1.56 -9.32
C PRO A 258 17.14 2.06 -7.90
N PRO A 259 16.14 2.17 -7.00
CA PRO A 259 16.40 2.52 -5.62
C PRO A 259 17.44 1.51 -5.14
N SER A 260 18.61 2.00 -4.74
CA SER A 260 19.66 1.17 -4.18
C SER A 260 19.07 0.46 -2.96
N GLU A 261 18.63 -0.77 -3.13
CA GLU A 261 18.53 -1.79 -2.09
C GLU A 261 18.08 -1.29 -0.70
N ALA A 262 16.84 -0.78 -0.57
CA ALA A 262 16.32 -0.08 0.62
C ALA A 262 17.15 1.15 1.03
N GLN A 263 16.50 2.31 1.17
CA GLN A 263 17.18 3.51 1.67
C GLN A 263 17.96 3.16 2.95
N PRO A 264 19.24 3.57 3.10
CA PRO A 264 20.07 3.26 4.26
C PRO A 264 19.35 3.50 5.60
N GLU A 265 18.50 4.52 5.64
CA GLU A 265 17.63 4.87 6.76
C GLU A 265 16.65 3.74 7.13
N THR A 266 16.04 3.06 6.16
CA THR A 266 15.15 1.92 6.40
C THR A 266 15.94 0.74 6.98
N ARG A 267 17.13 0.45 6.44
CA ARG A 267 17.99 -0.62 6.97
C ARG A 267 18.44 -0.31 8.40
N GLU A 268 18.85 0.92 8.66
CA GLU A 268 19.25 1.38 9.98
C GLU A 268 18.09 1.31 10.98
N ALA A 269 16.89 1.74 10.57
CA ALA A 269 15.72 1.70 11.43
C ALA A 269 15.26 0.26 11.73
N ILE A 270 15.31 -0.65 10.73
CA ILE A 270 15.10 -2.09 10.97
C ILE A 270 16.17 -2.66 11.90
N GLY A 271 17.44 -2.31 11.71
CA GLY A 271 18.55 -2.79 12.53
C GLY A 271 18.45 -2.38 14.01
N ARG A 272 17.66 -1.35 14.34
CA ARG A 272 17.39 -0.91 15.72
C ARG A 272 16.14 -1.57 16.33
N LEU A 273 15.44 -2.44 15.60
CA LEU A 273 14.25 -3.12 16.12
C LEU A 273 14.62 -4.09 17.25
N THR A 274 13.81 -4.07 18.30
CA THR A 274 13.84 -5.02 19.42
C THR A 274 12.48 -5.68 19.53
N TYR A 275 12.37 -6.81 20.23
CA TYR A 275 11.06 -7.42 20.47
C TYR A 275 10.08 -6.48 21.16
N HIS A 276 10.56 -5.64 22.07
CA HIS A 276 9.72 -4.66 22.74
C HIS A 276 9.22 -3.59 21.77
N SER A 277 10.09 -3.00 20.95
CA SER A 277 9.67 -2.00 19.96
C SER A 277 8.79 -2.60 18.86
N PHE A 278 9.03 -3.85 18.44
CA PHE A 278 8.17 -4.55 17.49
C PHE A 278 6.80 -4.93 18.08
N GLN A 279 6.75 -5.30 19.36
CA GLN A 279 5.48 -5.50 20.07
C GLN A 279 4.68 -4.21 20.20
N LEU A 280 5.35 -3.07 20.46
CA LEU A 280 4.70 -1.78 20.44
C LEU A 280 4.17 -1.44 19.04
N LEU A 281 4.95 -1.71 17.99
CA LEU A 281 4.55 -1.50 16.60
C LEU A 281 3.32 -2.35 16.23
N THR A 282 3.31 -3.64 16.55
CA THR A 282 2.17 -4.52 16.29
C THR A 282 0.94 -4.19 17.12
N LYS A 283 1.12 -3.69 18.36
CA LYS A 283 0.04 -3.14 19.18
C LYS A 283 -0.49 -1.84 18.60
N GLN A 284 0.37 -0.94 18.12
CA GLN A 284 -0.04 0.29 17.43
C GLN A 284 -0.84 -0.06 16.18
N VAL A 285 -0.37 -1.00 15.35
CA VAL A 285 -1.11 -1.50 14.19
C VAL A 285 -2.46 -2.13 14.57
N TRP A 286 -2.58 -2.69 15.77
CA TRP A 286 -3.83 -3.28 16.27
C TRP A 286 -4.80 -2.24 16.83
N SER A 287 -4.29 -1.31 17.63
CA SER A 287 -5.03 -0.19 18.20
C SER A 287 -5.19 0.96 17.23
N MET A 288 -4.69 0.81 16.00
CA MET A 288 -4.88 1.74 14.91
C MET A 288 -6.38 1.81 14.60
N GLU A 289 -7.03 2.72 15.30
CA GLU A 289 -7.93 3.64 14.64
C GLU A 289 -7.12 4.37 13.56
N VAL A 290 -7.78 4.93 12.56
CA VAL A 290 -7.16 5.66 11.43
C VAL A 290 -6.19 6.77 11.88
N ASP A 291 -6.16 7.07 13.18
CA ASP A 291 -5.48 8.16 13.85
C ASP A 291 -4.31 7.78 14.79
N ASP A 292 -3.64 6.62 14.63
CA ASP A 292 -2.37 6.32 15.34
C ASP A 292 -1.19 6.05 14.37
N SER A 293 -0.12 6.85 14.44
CA SER A 293 1.03 6.79 13.50
C SER A 293 2.41 6.81 14.15
N GLY A 294 2.84 5.64 14.62
CA GLY A 294 4.27 5.35 14.73
C GLY A 294 4.87 4.93 13.38
N ASP A 295 6.17 4.61 13.37
CA ASP A 295 7.00 4.12 12.25
C ASP A 295 6.52 2.80 11.58
N CYS A 296 5.26 2.42 11.80
CA CYS A 296 4.66 1.15 11.40
C CYS A 296 4.70 0.93 9.88
N TYR A 297 4.60 1.99 9.08
CA TYR A 297 4.50 1.90 7.61
C TYR A 297 5.82 1.71 6.88
N THR A 298 6.94 1.86 7.57
CA THR A 298 8.26 1.65 6.95
C THR A 298 8.50 0.17 6.67
N TYR A 299 7.88 -0.73 7.44
CA TYR A 299 8.11 -2.18 7.35
C TYR A 299 6.83 -2.99 7.07
N MET A 300 5.65 -2.45 7.38
CA MET A 300 4.37 -3.13 7.20
C MET A 300 3.46 -2.51 6.13
N LEU A 301 2.91 -3.38 5.30
CA LEU A 301 1.94 -3.21 4.24
C LEU A 301 0.50 -3.34 4.80
N VAL A 302 -0.21 -2.22 4.98
CA VAL A 302 -1.66 -2.15 5.25
C VAL A 302 -2.56 -2.27 3.99
N ALA A 303 -3.07 -3.46 3.70
CA ALA A 303 -4.00 -3.73 2.60
C ALA A 303 -5.47 -3.82 3.08
N PRO A 304 -6.48 -3.44 2.27
CA PRO A 304 -7.88 -3.65 2.63
C PRO A 304 -8.21 -5.14 2.81
N LEU A 305 -9.12 -5.47 3.72
CA LEU A 305 -9.64 -6.83 3.85
C LEU A 305 -10.54 -7.15 2.63
N ARG A 306 -10.51 -8.39 2.16
CA ARG A 306 -11.32 -8.84 1.00
C ARG A 306 -12.80 -8.49 1.19
N GLY A 307 -13.36 -7.75 0.23
CA GLY A 307 -14.75 -7.28 0.24
C GLY A 307 -15.11 -6.24 1.32
N LYS A 308 -14.12 -5.66 2.02
CA LYS A 308 -14.35 -4.64 3.06
C LYS A 308 -13.27 -3.55 3.05
N ARG A 309 -13.47 -2.50 2.24
CA ARG A 309 -12.56 -1.31 2.19
C ARG A 309 -12.55 -0.42 3.43
N THR A 310 -13.33 -0.74 4.45
CA THR A 310 -13.32 -0.06 5.75
C THR A 310 -12.53 -0.84 6.80
N GLN A 311 -12.03 -2.03 6.43
CA GLN A 311 -11.20 -2.89 7.27
C GLN A 311 -9.88 -3.18 6.55
N PHE A 312 -8.83 -3.52 7.29
CA PHE A 312 -7.51 -3.77 6.71
C PHE A 312 -6.79 -4.95 7.35
N THR A 313 -5.85 -5.52 6.62
CA THR A 313 -4.82 -6.46 7.06
C THR A 313 -3.45 -5.80 6.93
N THR A 314 -2.49 -6.23 7.71
CA THR A 314 -1.12 -5.72 7.71
C THR A 314 -0.14 -6.86 7.46
N ASP A 315 0.69 -6.75 6.43
CA ASP A 315 1.73 -7.73 6.13
C ASP A 315 3.12 -7.10 6.05
N PHE A 316 4.21 -7.86 5.91
CA PHE A 316 5.49 -7.29 5.50
C PHE A 316 5.43 -6.88 4.02
N ALA A 317 6.00 -5.73 3.68
CA ALA A 317 5.95 -5.23 2.30
C ALA A 317 6.62 -6.17 1.29
N THR A 318 7.67 -6.88 1.70
CA THR A 318 8.36 -7.89 0.90
C THR A 318 8.96 -8.96 1.81
N ARG A 319 9.28 -10.13 1.24
CA ARG A 319 10.06 -11.16 1.94
C ARG A 319 11.42 -10.63 2.43
N TYR A 320 12.06 -9.76 1.65
CA TYR A 320 13.30 -9.12 2.05
C TYR A 320 13.14 -8.29 3.34
N ILE A 321 12.09 -7.46 3.43
CA ILE A 321 11.83 -6.67 4.65
C ILE A 321 11.53 -7.59 5.84
N TYR A 322 10.75 -8.66 5.63
CA TYR A 322 10.55 -9.69 6.64
C TYR A 322 11.89 -10.29 7.12
N ASP A 323 12.77 -10.70 6.21
CA ASP A 323 14.06 -11.30 6.54
C ASP A 323 14.94 -10.32 7.33
N GLN A 324 14.94 -9.03 6.95
CA GLN A 324 15.66 -7.99 7.68
C GLN A 324 15.12 -7.83 9.11
N VAL A 325 13.79 -7.79 9.29
CA VAL A 325 13.15 -7.72 10.62
C VAL A 325 13.44 -8.97 11.44
N ARG A 326 13.32 -10.16 10.84
CA ARG A 326 13.65 -11.45 11.47
C ARG A 326 15.10 -11.47 11.96
N ASN A 327 16.03 -11.01 11.12
CA ASN A 327 17.46 -10.97 11.44
C ASN A 327 17.76 -9.96 12.56
N ALA A 328 17.17 -8.75 12.49
CA ALA A 328 17.33 -7.72 13.52
C ALA A 328 16.79 -8.17 14.89
N LEU A 329 15.70 -8.95 14.90
CA LEU A 329 15.14 -9.53 16.12
C LEU A 329 15.85 -10.82 16.55
N HIS A 330 16.92 -11.23 15.87
CA HIS A 330 17.62 -12.50 16.11
C HIS A 330 16.67 -13.72 16.13
N ALA A 331 15.60 -13.67 15.33
CA ALA A 331 14.55 -14.69 15.25
C ALA A 331 14.95 -15.88 14.37
N SER A 332 16.24 -16.19 14.28
CA SER A 332 16.78 -17.36 13.58
C SER A 332 16.74 -18.63 14.43
N SER A 333 16.68 -18.50 15.76
CA SER A 333 16.49 -19.63 16.67
C SER A 333 15.01 -19.96 16.85
N TYR A 334 14.69 -21.22 17.16
CA TYR A 334 13.31 -21.67 17.35
C TYR A 334 12.56 -20.88 18.43
N GLY A 335 13.20 -20.63 19.59
CA GLY A 335 12.58 -19.91 20.70
C GLY A 335 12.22 -18.46 20.34
N GLU A 336 13.12 -17.77 19.64
CA GLU A 336 12.88 -16.40 19.19
C GLU A 336 11.88 -16.35 18.02
N ALA A 337 11.95 -17.29 17.08
CA ALA A 337 10.94 -17.44 16.02
C ALA A 337 9.53 -17.67 16.60
N ALA A 338 9.40 -18.54 17.60
CA ALA A 338 8.13 -18.79 18.29
C ALA A 338 7.62 -17.54 19.02
N ARG A 339 8.52 -16.73 19.59
CA ARG A 339 8.18 -15.45 20.20
C ARG A 339 7.67 -14.45 19.16
N LEU A 340 8.35 -14.32 18.02
CA LEU A 340 7.91 -13.46 16.92
C LEU A 340 6.56 -13.91 16.35
N PHE A 341 6.36 -15.23 16.18
CA PHE A 341 5.10 -15.82 15.75
C PHE A 341 3.97 -15.51 16.74
N THR A 342 4.23 -15.61 18.04
CA THR A 342 3.25 -15.28 19.08
C THR A 342 2.83 -13.81 19.01
N ILE A 343 3.76 -12.91 18.68
CA ILE A 343 3.47 -11.48 18.53
C ILE A 343 2.56 -11.24 17.32
N LEU A 344 2.92 -11.80 16.16
CA LEU A 344 2.17 -11.61 14.91
C LEU A 344 0.81 -12.33 14.90
N SER A 345 0.68 -13.47 15.57
CA SER A 345 -0.56 -14.26 15.60
C SER A 345 -1.63 -13.70 16.55
N ARG A 346 -1.22 -12.93 17.57
CA ARG A 346 -2.12 -12.25 18.52
C ARG A 346 -2.98 -11.19 17.83
N ASN A 347 -2.49 -10.55 16.77
CA ASN A 347 -3.25 -9.56 16.02
C ASN A 347 -3.81 -10.21 14.73
N PRO A 348 -5.14 -10.26 14.53
CA PRO A 348 -5.73 -10.83 13.32
C PRO A 348 -5.24 -10.16 12.03
N ASN A 349 -4.87 -8.87 12.08
CA ASN A 349 -4.39 -8.13 10.91
C ASN A 349 -2.98 -8.56 10.48
N THR A 350 -2.13 -9.02 11.41
CA THR A 350 -0.74 -9.48 11.12
C THR A 350 -0.60 -10.98 10.98
N ARG A 351 -1.70 -11.75 11.03
CA ARG A 351 -1.64 -13.22 10.97
C ARG A 351 -1.01 -13.75 9.68
N ALA A 352 -1.22 -13.07 8.56
CA ALA A 352 -0.59 -13.42 7.29
C ALA A 352 0.95 -13.43 7.42
N SER A 353 1.52 -12.41 8.07
CA SER A 353 2.96 -12.31 8.32
C SER A 353 3.51 -13.41 9.20
N ALA A 354 2.70 -13.93 10.14
CA ALA A 354 3.10 -15.07 10.97
C ALA A 354 3.33 -16.33 10.12
N GLY A 355 2.69 -16.43 8.94
CA GLY A 355 2.89 -17.50 7.98
C GLY A 355 4.33 -17.60 7.47
N TYR A 356 5.04 -16.49 7.29
CA TYR A 356 6.44 -16.51 6.85
C TYR A 356 7.37 -17.24 7.83
N ILE A 357 7.09 -17.15 9.14
CA ILE A 357 7.87 -17.83 10.18
C ILE A 357 7.65 -19.34 10.13
N LEU A 358 6.40 -19.76 9.94
CA LEU A 358 6.08 -21.18 9.77
C LEU A 358 6.74 -21.73 8.50
N GLU A 359 6.70 -20.96 7.41
CA GLU A 359 7.35 -21.33 6.15
C GLU A 359 8.87 -21.49 6.30
N ASP A 360 9.55 -20.56 6.96
CA ASP A 360 11.00 -20.66 7.22
C ASP A 360 11.35 -21.90 8.04
N HIS A 361 10.60 -22.15 9.11
CA HIS A 361 10.87 -23.27 9.97
C HIS A 361 10.60 -24.60 9.26
N PHE A 362 9.52 -24.65 8.47
CA PHE A 362 9.22 -25.81 7.63
C PHE A 362 10.32 -26.09 6.60
N ARG A 363 10.86 -25.05 5.95
CA ARG A 363 12.00 -25.17 5.04
C ARG A 363 13.25 -25.72 5.74
N GLN A 364 13.53 -25.31 6.98
CA GLN A 364 14.66 -25.83 7.76
C GLN A 364 14.48 -27.31 8.10
N VAL A 365 13.29 -27.72 8.53
CA VAL A 365 12.99 -29.13 8.85
C VAL A 365 13.13 -30.01 7.61
N ILE A 366 12.63 -29.54 6.44
CA ILE A 366 12.81 -30.27 5.17
C ILE A 366 14.29 -30.40 4.82
N ALA A 367 15.07 -29.32 4.91
CA ALA A 367 16.50 -29.35 4.60
C ALA A 367 17.24 -30.37 5.49
N GLN A 368 16.94 -30.40 6.80
CA GLN A 368 17.53 -31.36 7.74
C GLN A 368 17.06 -32.81 7.50
N GLY A 369 15.82 -33.02 7.08
CA GLY A 369 15.26 -34.33 6.76
C GLY A 369 15.80 -34.94 5.46
N ILE A 370 16.27 -34.10 4.53
CA ILE A 370 16.92 -34.57 3.30
C ILE A 370 18.33 -35.07 3.62
N ASP A 371 19.07 -34.40 4.50
CA ASP A 371 20.43 -34.79 4.89
C ASP A 371 20.49 -36.09 5.69
N THR A 372 19.44 -36.45 6.43
CA THR A 372 19.39 -37.73 7.17
C THR A 372 19.09 -38.95 6.29
N SER A 373 18.63 -38.75 5.04
CA SER A 373 18.37 -39.85 4.10
C SER A 373 19.60 -40.35 3.34
N ALA A 374 20.73 -39.64 3.43
CA ALA A 374 21.99 -40.03 2.78
C ALA A 374 22.88 -40.95 3.65
N ALA A 375 22.49 -41.24 4.88
CA ALA A 375 23.18 -42.18 5.75
C ALA A 375 22.27 -43.36 6.15
N THR A 376 22.64 -44.53 5.63
CA THR A 376 22.36 -45.89 6.14
C THR A 376 20.96 -46.51 6.02
N ASN A 377 20.86 -47.47 5.08
CA ASN A 377 20.14 -48.74 5.25
C ASN A 377 20.79 -49.57 6.40
N GLN A 378 20.61 -49.16 7.65
CA GLN A 378 20.80 -50.04 8.80
C GLN A 378 19.66 -49.82 9.79
N SER A 379 18.82 -50.85 9.91
CA SER A 379 17.81 -50.99 10.95
C SER A 379 18.48 -50.90 12.32
N LEU A 380 18.26 -49.77 12.98
CA LEU A 380 18.65 -49.51 14.35
C LEU A 380 17.34 -49.23 15.11
N GLU A 381 16.91 -50.19 15.93
CA GLU A 381 15.92 -49.96 16.99
C GLU A 381 16.51 -48.90 17.92
N VAL A 382 16.02 -47.66 17.80
CA VAL A 382 16.35 -46.56 18.70
C VAL A 382 15.10 -46.22 19.50
N GLU A 383 15.27 -46.31 20.81
CA GLU A 383 14.32 -46.02 21.87
C GLU A 383 13.77 -44.58 21.73
N TYR A 384 12.44 -44.47 21.78
CA TYR A 384 11.67 -43.25 21.60
C TYR A 384 12.03 -42.16 22.63
N GLN A 385 12.81 -41.15 22.24
CA GLN A 385 12.85 -39.85 22.93
C GLN A 385 12.73 -38.70 21.93
N SER A 386 11.52 -38.10 21.92
CA SER A 386 11.12 -36.74 21.51
C SER A 386 11.62 -36.17 20.17
N LEU A 387 10.80 -36.33 19.12
CA LEU A 387 10.76 -35.47 17.91
C LEU A 387 9.68 -34.35 18.07
N PRO A 388 9.79 -33.22 17.33
CA PRO A 388 9.03 -32.00 17.58
C PRO A 388 7.58 -32.07 17.08
N GLN A 389 6.68 -31.54 17.91
CA GLN A 389 5.24 -31.40 17.64
C GLN A 389 4.97 -30.15 16.78
N ALA A 390 4.34 -30.33 15.62
CA ALA A 390 3.77 -29.25 14.83
C ALA A 390 2.25 -29.38 14.79
N THR A 391 1.53 -28.34 15.24
CA THR A 391 0.06 -28.31 15.33
C THR A 391 -0.49 -27.23 14.40
N LEU A 392 -1.48 -27.59 13.58
CA LEU A 392 -2.24 -26.66 12.74
C LEU A 392 -3.18 -25.81 13.62
N ALA A 393 -3.01 -24.49 13.61
CA ALA A 393 -3.86 -23.56 14.35
C ALA A 393 -5.10 -23.19 13.51
N GLY A 394 -6.26 -23.71 13.89
CA GLY A 394 -7.54 -23.33 13.30
C GLY A 394 -8.72 -23.72 14.18
N THR A 395 -9.37 -22.70 14.76
CA THR A 395 -10.64 -22.72 15.52
C THR A 395 -10.60 -23.15 16.99
N HIS A 396 -11.49 -22.54 17.78
CA HIS A 396 -11.61 -22.71 19.23
C HIS A 396 -11.82 -24.19 19.60
N PHE A 397 -10.81 -24.82 20.18
CA PHE A 397 -10.93 -26.17 20.73
C PHE A 397 -11.51 -26.14 22.16
N PRO A 398 -12.40 -27.08 22.51
CA PRO A 398 -12.87 -27.25 23.88
C PRO A 398 -11.71 -27.63 24.82
N GLN A 399 -11.75 -27.14 26.07
CA GLN A 399 -10.64 -27.17 27.05
C GLN A 399 -10.10 -28.56 27.44
N ASN A 400 -10.62 -29.66 26.89
CA ASN A 400 -10.26 -31.03 27.27
C ASN A 400 -9.90 -31.93 26.07
N MET A 401 -9.52 -31.37 24.93
CA MET A 401 -9.16 -32.18 23.76
C MET A 401 -7.72 -32.70 23.87
N VAL A 402 -7.57 -34.03 23.92
CA VAL A 402 -6.27 -34.70 23.84
C VAL A 402 -5.85 -34.69 22.37
N HIS A 403 -4.71 -34.06 22.06
CA HIS A 403 -4.18 -33.98 20.70
C HIS A 403 -3.36 -35.23 20.37
N TYR A 404 -3.69 -35.86 19.25
CA TYR A 404 -2.86 -36.89 18.63
C TYR A 404 -2.15 -36.27 17.42
N PRO A 405 -0.84 -36.52 17.24
CA PRO A 405 -0.13 -36.05 16.06
C PRO A 405 -0.78 -36.66 14.80
N PRO A 406 -0.92 -35.88 13.72
CA PRO A 406 -1.44 -36.41 12.47
C PRO A 406 -0.49 -37.48 11.94
N GLU A 407 -1.06 -38.60 11.48
CA GLU A 407 -0.29 -39.70 10.94
C GLU A 407 0.34 -39.30 9.59
N VAL A 408 1.63 -39.58 9.44
CA VAL A 408 2.36 -39.34 8.19
C VAL A 408 2.16 -40.53 7.28
N ARG A 409 1.63 -40.30 6.08
CA ARG A 409 1.24 -41.34 5.13
C ARG A 409 1.93 -41.13 3.79
N GLY A 410 2.47 -42.21 3.23
CA GLY A 410 2.98 -42.21 1.87
C GLY A 410 1.82 -42.23 0.87
N PHE A 411 1.83 -41.33 -0.11
CA PHE A 411 0.86 -41.34 -1.19
C PHE A 411 1.48 -41.97 -2.45
N VAL A 412 0.94 -43.11 -2.88
CA VAL A 412 1.38 -43.81 -4.09
C VAL A 412 0.43 -43.46 -5.22
N LEU A 413 0.95 -42.77 -6.25
CA LEU A 413 0.24 -42.57 -7.51
C LEU A 413 -0.17 -43.94 -8.06
N TYR A 414 -1.40 -44.06 -8.57
CA TYR A 414 -2.03 -45.26 -9.17
C TYR A 414 -2.79 -46.22 -8.23
N GLU A 415 -2.94 -45.90 -6.93
CA GLU A 415 -3.81 -46.70 -6.07
C GLU A 415 -5.29 -46.41 -6.37
N THR A 416 -5.99 -47.37 -6.99
CA THR A 416 -7.37 -47.19 -7.51
C THR A 416 -8.44 -47.09 -6.43
N HIS A 417 -8.10 -47.37 -5.17
CA HIS A 417 -9.01 -47.39 -4.03
C HIS A 417 -8.43 -46.63 -2.83
N PHE A 418 -7.90 -45.43 -3.08
CA PHE A 418 -7.31 -44.61 -2.04
C PHE A 418 -8.38 -43.90 -1.19
N GLN A 419 -8.46 -44.23 0.11
CA GLN A 419 -9.29 -43.52 1.07
C GLN A 419 -8.46 -42.48 1.82
N LEU A 420 -8.92 -41.23 1.79
CA LEU A 420 -8.29 -40.12 2.50
C LEU A 420 -8.71 -40.14 3.98
N GLU A 421 -7.75 -40.39 4.85
CA GLU A 421 -7.86 -40.26 6.31
C GLU A 421 -7.14 -39.00 6.81
N ASP A 422 -7.47 -38.54 8.01
CA ASP A 422 -6.85 -37.37 8.62
C ASP A 422 -5.35 -37.59 8.77
N GLY A 423 -4.55 -36.73 8.13
CA GLY A 423 -3.12 -36.95 8.09
C GLY A 423 -2.36 -36.06 7.13
N TYR A 424 -1.06 -36.25 7.13
CA TYR A 424 -0.14 -35.62 6.19
C TYR A 424 0.28 -36.62 5.12
N TYR A 425 0.10 -36.26 3.86
CA TYR A 425 0.43 -37.08 2.71
C TYR A 425 1.61 -36.47 1.96
N TYR A 426 2.63 -37.26 1.67
CA TYR A 426 3.76 -36.84 0.84
C TYR A 426 3.89 -37.71 -0.41
N LEU A 427 4.39 -37.10 -1.48
CA LEU A 427 4.65 -37.76 -2.76
C LEU A 427 6.15 -37.84 -2.97
N SER A 428 6.64 -39.01 -3.37
CA SER A 428 8.04 -39.26 -3.72
C SER A 428 8.46 -38.61 -5.07
N ALA A 429 7.64 -37.74 -5.67
CA ALA A 429 7.82 -37.26 -7.04
C ALA A 429 8.11 -35.74 -7.10
N THR A 430 9.00 -35.36 -8.02
CA THR A 430 9.76 -34.10 -8.07
C THR A 430 8.99 -32.81 -8.38
N ALA A 431 7.66 -32.83 -8.43
CA ALA A 431 6.84 -31.64 -8.69
C ALA A 431 5.84 -31.31 -7.57
N PHE A 432 5.66 -32.22 -6.61
CA PHE A 432 4.62 -32.12 -5.58
C PHE A 432 5.15 -32.60 -4.24
N HIS A 433 5.10 -31.75 -3.21
CA HIS A 433 5.79 -32.01 -1.96
C HIS A 433 4.89 -32.67 -0.90
N GLY A 434 3.60 -32.38 -0.92
CA GLY A 434 2.63 -33.02 -0.03
C GLY A 434 1.33 -32.25 0.11
N PHE A 435 0.41 -32.80 0.89
CA PHE A 435 -0.81 -32.13 1.33
C PHE A 435 -1.24 -32.63 2.71
N THR A 436 -1.93 -31.81 3.49
CA THR A 436 -2.69 -32.29 4.65
C THR A 436 -4.13 -32.52 4.25
N TYR A 437 -4.77 -33.56 4.81
CA TYR A 437 -6.20 -33.79 4.67
C TYR A 437 -6.89 -33.77 6.04
N ALA A 438 -8.02 -33.08 6.12
CA ALA A 438 -8.90 -33.07 7.27
C ALA A 438 -10.31 -33.49 6.85
N SER A 439 -10.73 -34.67 7.28
CA SER A 439 -12.04 -35.29 7.03
C SER A 439 -13.18 -34.48 7.65
N ALA A 440 -12.95 -33.87 8.82
CA ALA A 440 -13.94 -33.03 9.50
C ALA A 440 -14.42 -31.87 8.62
N THR A 441 -13.52 -31.32 7.80
CA THR A 441 -13.83 -30.21 6.87
C THR A 441 -13.82 -30.66 5.40
N ARG A 442 -13.50 -31.93 5.13
CA ARG A 442 -13.24 -32.49 3.78
C ARG A 442 -12.32 -31.61 2.94
N THR A 443 -11.24 -31.12 3.56
CA THR A 443 -10.34 -30.15 2.93
C THR A 443 -8.94 -30.72 2.80
N ALA A 444 -8.36 -30.57 1.61
CA ALA A 444 -6.95 -30.86 1.35
C ALA A 444 -6.18 -29.54 1.20
N THR A 445 -5.10 -29.35 1.96
CA THR A 445 -4.22 -28.17 1.84
C THR A 445 -2.95 -28.57 1.11
N LEU A 446 -2.73 -28.03 -0.09
CA LEU A 446 -1.60 -28.35 -0.94
C LEU A 446 -0.33 -27.61 -0.51
N PHE A 447 0.82 -28.30 -0.51
CA PHE A 447 2.13 -27.68 -0.36
C PHE A 447 2.94 -27.87 -1.65
N GLN A 448 3.15 -26.78 -2.38
CA GLN A 448 4.01 -26.76 -3.56
C GLN A 448 5.21 -25.84 -3.31
N VAL A 449 6.40 -26.42 -3.18
CA VAL A 449 7.65 -25.64 -3.18
C VAL A 449 8.07 -25.44 -4.64
N ALA A 450 7.95 -24.21 -5.14
CA ALA A 450 8.57 -23.85 -6.40
C ALA A 450 10.05 -23.55 -6.15
N VAL A 451 10.94 -24.42 -6.60
CA VAL A 451 12.38 -24.13 -6.66
C VAL A 451 12.61 -23.27 -7.91
N PRO A 452 13.17 -22.06 -7.82
CA PRO A 452 13.53 -21.30 -9.02
C PRO A 452 14.57 -22.11 -9.80
N SER A 453 14.32 -22.33 -11.09
CA SER A 453 15.30 -22.92 -11.99
C SER A 453 16.54 -22.03 -12.04
N MET A 454 17.61 -22.39 -11.32
CA MET A 454 18.91 -21.77 -11.49
C MET A 454 19.38 -21.99 -12.92
N ARG A 455 19.74 -20.91 -13.62
CA ARG A 455 20.52 -21.02 -14.86
C ARG A 455 21.91 -21.56 -14.51
N PRO A 456 22.55 -22.36 -15.39
CA PRO A 456 23.94 -22.76 -15.18
C PRO A 456 24.84 -21.52 -15.28
N ILE A 457 25.60 -21.23 -14.23
CA ILE A 457 26.78 -20.38 -14.32
C ILE A 457 27.80 -21.18 -15.14
N SER A 458 28.30 -20.60 -16.24
CA SER A 458 29.28 -21.29 -17.09
C SER A 458 30.64 -21.30 -16.41
N LEU A 459 31.41 -22.37 -16.65
CA LEU A 459 32.76 -22.59 -16.13
C LEU A 459 33.80 -21.51 -16.50
N GLY A 460 33.44 -20.50 -17.30
CA GLY A 460 34.35 -19.45 -17.78
C GLY A 460 34.65 -18.32 -16.78
N ASP A 461 33.87 -18.16 -15.71
CA ASP A 461 33.96 -16.97 -14.85
C ASP A 461 34.80 -17.18 -13.56
N ILE A 462 35.35 -18.39 -13.33
CA ILE A 462 36.01 -18.75 -12.06
C ILE A 462 37.51 -19.08 -12.16
N GLU A 463 38.14 -19.11 -13.35
CA GLU A 463 39.57 -19.46 -13.44
C GLU A 463 40.51 -18.33 -13.91
N HIS A 464 41.41 -17.95 -12.97
CA HIS A 464 42.77 -17.42 -13.11
C HIS A 464 43.04 -15.90 -13.22
N LYS A 465 43.56 -15.33 -12.12
CA LYS A 465 45.01 -15.28 -11.88
C LYS A 465 45.35 -15.23 -10.38
N GLY A 466 46.16 -16.20 -9.97
CA GLY A 466 46.82 -16.27 -8.66
C GLY A 466 48.08 -15.38 -8.56
N PRO A 467 48.88 -15.54 -7.49
CA PRO A 467 49.45 -14.43 -6.71
C PRO A 467 50.97 -14.22 -6.87
N SER A 468 51.42 -12.98 -6.70
CA SER A 468 52.78 -12.53 -6.33
C SER A 468 52.70 -10.99 -6.22
N GLU A 469 53.21 -10.24 -5.25
CA GLU A 469 54.41 -10.36 -4.42
C GLU A 469 54.25 -9.57 -3.10
N PHE A 470 55.09 -9.92 -2.14
CA PHE A 470 55.35 -9.22 -0.89
C PHE A 470 55.79 -7.76 -1.10
N GLY A 471 55.27 -6.84 -0.28
CA GLY A 471 55.79 -5.49 -0.14
C GLY A 471 55.43 -4.90 1.22
N SER A 472 56.35 -5.05 2.18
CA SER A 472 56.29 -4.41 3.50
C SER A 472 56.41 -2.89 3.38
N GLY A 473 55.40 -2.15 3.85
CA GLY A 473 55.44 -0.69 3.99
C GLY A 473 54.99 -0.27 5.39
N THR A 474 55.93 0.26 6.17
CA THR A 474 55.71 0.91 7.47
C THR A 474 54.96 2.24 7.31
N PRO A 475 54.07 2.62 8.25
CA PRO A 475 53.33 3.88 8.16
C PRO A 475 54.15 5.06 8.70
N THR A 476 54.21 6.13 7.91
CA THR A 476 54.74 7.44 8.34
C THR A 476 53.55 8.36 8.64
N ILE A 477 53.51 8.90 9.86
CA ILE A 477 52.52 9.88 10.34
C ILE A 477 52.95 11.27 9.82
N PRO A 478 52.06 12.08 9.20
CA PRO A 478 52.37 13.47 8.93
C PRO A 478 52.07 14.34 10.16
N ASN A 479 53.09 15.09 10.58
CA ASN A 479 52.93 16.25 11.44
C ASN A 479 52.16 17.34 10.68
N LEU A 480 51.16 17.94 11.34
CA LEU A 480 50.58 19.22 10.97
C LEU A 480 50.98 20.24 12.04
N THR A 481 51.81 21.19 11.61
CA THR A 481 51.92 22.56 12.12
C THR A 481 50.72 23.39 11.74
#